data_AF-X1RX41-F1
#
_entry.id   AF-X1RX41-F1
#
_cell.length_a   1.000
_cell.length_b   1.000
_cell.length_c   1.000
_cell.angle_alpha   90.00
_cell.angle_beta   90.00
_cell.angle_gamma   90.00
#
_symmetry.space_group_name_H-M   'P 1'
#
loop_
_entity.id
_entity.type
_entity.pdbx_description
1 polymer ?
#
loop_
_entity_poly.entity_id
_entity_poly.type
_entity_poly.pdbx_seq_one_letter_code
_entity_poly.pdbx_strand_id
1 'polypeptide(L)'
;MDLSLMIIEVITGPEIIALVALMGVNVILSIIAAIAKEEFSFRNLGDFVGTRVVPLIAYIVVALLAEVLDDWTAAAIAVYAGLVALYGAGIAAALKSLTGVSIPNIFTEKRK
;
A
#
# COMPACT_ATOMS: atom_id res chain seq x y z
N MET A 1 18.65 -12.39 19.61
CA MET A 1 18.64 -10.97 19.24
C MET A 1 17.82 -10.21 20.29
N ASP A 2 18.22 -9.01 20.69
CA ASP A 2 17.39 -8.15 21.56
C ASP A 2 16.11 -7.75 20.80
N LEU A 3 14.95 -7.76 21.48
CA LEU A 3 13.65 -7.46 20.88
C LEU A 3 13.64 -6.08 20.21
N SER A 4 14.32 -5.11 20.83
CA SER A 4 14.44 -3.75 20.31
C SER A 4 15.20 -3.70 18.98
N LEU A 5 16.27 -4.49 18.85
CA LEU A 5 17.07 -4.57 17.62
C LEU A 5 16.31 -5.27 16.50
N MET A 6 15.60 -6.36 16.82
CA MET A 6 14.75 -7.08 15.86
C MET A 6 13.68 -6.16 15.26
N ILE A 7 12.99 -5.37 16.10
CA ILE A 7 11.97 -4.44 15.65
C ILE A 7 12.58 -3.38 14.70
N ILE A 8 13.76 -2.87 15.01
CA ILE A 8 14.45 -1.90 14.16
C ILE A 8 14.82 -2.52 12.82
N GLU A 9 15.38 -3.73 12.81
CA GLU A 9 15.76 -4.43 11.57
C GLU A 9 14.55 -4.68 10.65
N VAL A 10 13.43 -5.13 11.20
CA VAL A 10 12.20 -5.34 10.43
C VAL A 10 11.64 -4.03 9.89
N ILE A 11 11.54 -2.99 10.72
CA ILE A 11 10.97 -1.69 10.30
C ILE A 11 11.85 -0.99 9.26
N THR A 12 13.17 -1.14 9.38
CA THR A 12 14.15 -0.59 8.44
C THR A 12 14.45 -1.52 7.26
N GLY A 13 13.75 -2.65 7.18
CA GLY A 13 13.90 -3.63 6.12
C GLY A 13 13.51 -3.07 4.75
N PRO A 14 14.11 -3.59 3.66
CA PRO A 14 13.87 -3.10 2.30
C PRO A 14 12.40 -3.20 1.89
N GLU A 15 11.69 -4.22 2.36
CA GLU A 15 10.26 -4.42 2.09
C GLU A 15 9.39 -3.31 2.67
N ILE A 16 9.63 -2.93 3.93
CA ILE A 16 8.87 -1.87 4.60
C ILE A 16 9.17 -0.52 3.97
N ILE A 17 10.43 -0.24 3.65
CA ILE A 17 10.83 0.97 2.93
C ILE A 17 10.09 1.06 1.58
N ALA A 18 10.06 -0.04 0.81
CA ALA A 18 9.36 -0.09 -0.46
C ALA A 18 7.85 0.14 -0.31
N LEU A 19 7.21 -0.48 0.69
CA LEU A 19 5.79 -0.29 0.97
C LEU A 19 5.46 1.13 1.43
N VAL A 20 6.31 1.74 2.26
CA VAL A 20 6.15 3.15 2.68
C VAL A 20 6.26 4.07 1.48
N ALA A 21 7.22 3.84 0.58
CA ALA A 21 7.35 4.63 -0.64
C ALA A 21 6.11 4.49 -1.55
N LEU A 22 5.64 3.26 -1.78
CA LEU A 22 4.43 2.98 -2.56
C LEU A 22 3.18 3.61 -1.93
N MET A 23 3.02 3.49 -0.62
CA MET A 23 1.93 4.10 0.13
C MET A 23 1.98 5.63 -0.02
N GLY A 24 3.15 6.24 0.14
CA GLY A 24 3.34 7.68 -0.03
C GLY A 24 2.93 8.17 -1.42
N VAL A 25 3.40 7.48 -2.47
CA VAL A 25 3.01 7.80 -3.86
C VAL A 25 1.51 7.63 -4.07
N ASN A 26 0.92 6.54 -3.56
CA ASN A 26 -0.52 6.29 -3.63
C ASN A 26 -1.33 7.40 -2.95
N VAL A 27 -0.95 7.80 -1.73
CA VAL A 27 -1.61 8.89 -0.98
C VAL A 27 -1.52 10.20 -1.77
N ILE A 28 -0.33 10.60 -2.18
CA ILE A 28 -0.10 11.88 -2.86
C ILE A 28 -0.88 11.95 -4.17
N LEU A 29 -0.77 10.93 -5.03
CA LEU A 29 -1.48 10.91 -6.30
C LEU A 29 -3.00 10.87 -6.11
N SER A 30 -3.49 10.12 -5.13
CA SER A 30 -4.92 10.05 -4.85
C SER A 30 -5.46 11.40 -4.33
N ILE A 31 -4.68 12.14 -3.52
CA ILE A 31 -5.03 13.51 -3.09
C ILE A 31 -5.07 14.45 -4.29
N ILE A 32 -4.03 14.43 -5.13
CA ILE A 32 -3.96 15.27 -6.34
C ILE A 32 -5.15 14.98 -7.26
N ALA A 33 -5.47 13.70 -7.48
CA ALA A 33 -6.62 13.28 -8.28
C ALA A 33 -7.96 13.76 -7.72
N ALA A 34 -8.13 13.72 -6.39
CA ALA A 34 -9.34 14.20 -5.74
C ALA A 34 -9.46 15.73 -5.78
N ILE A 35 -8.35 16.46 -5.62
CA ILE A 35 -8.32 17.93 -5.75
C ILE A 35 -8.66 18.34 -7.18
N ALA A 36 -8.07 17.69 -8.18
CA ALA A 36 -8.33 17.97 -9.60
C ALA A 36 -9.79 17.74 -10.01
N LYS A 37 -10.53 16.92 -9.26
CA LYS A 37 -11.95 16.64 -9.46
C LYS A 37 -12.88 17.45 -8.57
N GLU A 38 -12.33 18.34 -7.73
CA GLU A 38 -13.09 19.12 -6.73
C GLU A 38 -13.86 18.25 -5.70
N GLU A 39 -13.50 16.97 -5.58
CA GLU A 39 -14.14 16.00 -4.67
C GLU A 39 -13.41 15.93 -3.30
N PHE A 40 -12.30 16.65 -3.15
CA PHE A 40 -11.44 16.49 -1.98
C PHE A 40 -11.96 17.24 -0.75
N SER A 41 -12.32 16.48 0.28
CA SER A 41 -12.63 17.00 1.61
C SER A 41 -11.44 16.83 2.55
N PHE A 42 -10.76 17.92 2.88
CA PHE A 42 -9.66 17.94 3.88
C PHE A 42 -10.12 17.47 5.27
N ARG A 43 -11.42 17.58 5.58
CA ARG A 43 -11.98 17.07 6.84
C ARG A 43 -11.84 15.54 6.95
N ASN A 44 -11.77 14.84 5.82
CA ASN A 44 -11.65 13.38 5.76
C ASN A 44 -10.20 12.92 5.49
N LEU A 45 -9.22 13.82 5.54
CA LEU A 45 -7.81 13.50 5.26
C LEU A 45 -7.26 12.44 6.22
N GLY A 46 -7.64 12.52 7.50
CA GLY A 46 -7.25 11.54 8.51
C GLY A 46 -7.69 10.12 8.16
N ASP A 47 -8.97 9.94 7.83
CA ASP A 47 -9.52 8.63 7.44
C ASP A 47 -8.92 8.13 6.12
N PHE A 48 -8.70 9.05 5.19
CA PHE A 48 -8.11 8.76 3.88
C PHE A 48 -6.68 8.25 3.98
N VAL A 49 -5.85 8.87 4.83
CA VAL A 49 -4.48 8.42 5.10
C VAL A 49 -4.52 7.16 5.97
N GLY A 50 -5.38 7.13 6.99
CA GLY A 50 -5.55 5.99 7.90
C GLY A 50 -5.84 4.69 7.17
N THR A 51 -6.78 4.68 6.22
CA THR A 51 -7.11 3.50 5.40
C THR A 51 -5.95 2.96 4.57
N ARG A 52 -4.94 3.79 4.27
CA ARG A 52 -3.72 3.38 3.54
C ARG A 52 -2.58 2.98 4.47
N VAL A 53 -2.54 3.51 5.68
CA VAL A 53 -1.54 3.20 6.72
C VAL A 53 -1.88 1.92 7.48
N VAL A 54 -3.16 1.65 7.78
CA VAL A 54 -3.59 0.45 8.53
C VAL A 54 -3.09 -0.86 7.89
N PRO A 55 -3.18 -1.06 6.57
CA PRO A 55 -2.64 -2.25 5.93
C PRO A 55 -1.12 -2.42 6.11
N LEU A 56 -0.36 -1.32 6.12
CA LEU A 56 1.09 -1.35 6.40
C LEU A 56 1.38 -1.77 7.84
N ILE A 57 0.60 -1.28 8.81
CA ILE A 57 0.72 -1.70 10.21
C ILE A 57 0.45 -3.19 10.35
N ALA A 58 -0.58 -3.72 9.66
CA ALA A 58 -0.85 -5.15 9.65
C ALA A 58 0.33 -5.97 9.10
N TYR A 59 1.00 -5.47 8.04
CA TYR A 59 2.21 -6.10 7.53
C TYR A 59 3.37 -6.12 8.52
N ILE A 60 3.63 -5.01 9.22
CA ILE A 60 4.68 -4.94 10.25
C ILE A 60 4.48 -6.05 11.29
N VAL A 61 3.24 -6.28 11.74
CA VAL A 61 2.92 -7.35 12.69
C VAL A 61 3.23 -8.73 12.10
N VAL A 62 2.83 -8.99 10.86
CA VAL A 62 3.07 -10.28 10.21
C VAL A 62 4.56 -10.52 9.93
N ALA A 63 5.31 -9.47 9.55
CA ALA A 63 6.75 -9.54 9.35
C ALA A 63 7.50 -9.84 10.66
N LEU A 64 7.09 -9.20 11.77
CA LEU A 64 7.63 -9.53 13.09
C LEU A 64 7.32 -10.96 13.52
N LEU A 65 6.14 -11.48 13.18
CA LEU A 65 5.80 -12.88 13.44
C LEU A 65 6.66 -13.83 12.60
N ALA A 66 6.95 -13.50 11.35
CA ALA A 66 7.81 -14.30 10.47
C ALA A 66 9.28 -14.39 10.95
N GLU A 67 9.79 -13.35 11.63
CA GLU A 67 11.12 -13.40 12.26
C GLU A 67 11.19 -14.31 13.49
N VAL A 68 10.06 -14.49 14.18
CA VAL A 68 10.01 -15.25 15.44
C VAL A 68 9.50 -16.68 15.22
N LEU A 69 8.68 -16.89 14.20
CA LEU A 69 8.00 -18.14 13.89
C LEU A 69 8.19 -18.47 12.39
N ASP A 70 9.00 -19.48 12.09
CA ASP A 70 9.35 -19.90 10.72
C ASP A 70 8.10 -20.17 9.83
N ASP A 71 6.99 -20.62 10.41
CA ASP A 71 5.75 -20.91 9.67
C ASP A 71 5.06 -19.67 9.10
N TRP A 72 5.46 -18.46 9.50
CA TRP A 72 4.81 -17.21 9.10
C TRP A 72 5.46 -16.54 7.89
N THR A 73 6.61 -17.02 7.40
CA THR A 73 7.29 -16.43 6.24
C THR A 73 6.40 -16.40 5.00
N ALA A 74 5.67 -17.48 4.71
CA ALA A 74 4.75 -17.52 3.58
C ALA A 74 3.60 -16.50 3.71
N ALA A 75 3.10 -16.29 4.93
CA ALA A 75 2.08 -15.29 5.22
C ALA A 75 2.62 -13.86 5.02
N ALA A 76 3.85 -13.57 5.48
CA ALA A 76 4.50 -12.29 5.26
C ALA A 76 4.62 -11.99 3.76
N ILE A 77 5.15 -12.92 2.97
CA ILE A 77 5.29 -12.76 1.51
C ILE A 77 3.92 -12.49 0.85
N ALA A 78 2.88 -13.24 1.24
CA ALA A 78 1.54 -13.07 0.68
C ALA A 78 0.94 -11.69 1.01
N VAL A 79 1.10 -11.22 2.26
CA VAL A 79 0.61 -9.89 2.67
C VAL A 79 1.41 -8.79 1.97
N TYR A 80 2.73 -8.93 1.85
CA TYR A 80 3.58 -8.00 1.11
C TYR A 80 3.10 -7.84 -0.34
N ALA A 81 2.94 -8.95 -1.05
CA ALA A 81 2.47 -8.94 -2.44
C ALA A 81 1.07 -8.32 -2.57
N GLY A 82 0.17 -8.62 -1.63
CA GLY A 82 -1.16 -8.03 -1.56
C GLY A 82 -1.12 -6.50 -1.39
N LEU A 83 -0.24 -5.99 -0.53
CA LEU A 83 -0.06 -4.54 -0.34
C LEU A 83 0.53 -3.85 -1.55
N VAL A 84 1.54 -4.46 -2.19
CA VAL A 84 2.11 -3.93 -3.44
C VAL A 84 1.01 -3.80 -4.50
N ALA A 85 0.18 -4.84 -4.65
CA ALA A 85 -0.95 -4.82 -5.59
C ALA A 85 -2.00 -3.76 -5.21
N LEU A 86 -2.34 -3.65 -3.93
CA LEU A 86 -3.31 -2.67 -3.43
C LEU A 86 -2.85 -1.22 -3.69
N TYR A 87 -1.62 -0.89 -3.31
CA TYR A 87 -1.08 0.45 -3.52
C TYR A 87 -0.85 0.75 -5.00
N GLY A 88 -0.36 -0.23 -5.77
CA GLY A 88 -0.22 -0.11 -7.22
C GLY A 88 -1.57 0.14 -7.92
N ALA A 89 -2.63 -0.56 -7.52
CA ALA A 89 -3.97 -0.33 -8.04
C ALA A 89 -4.50 1.08 -7.72
N GLY A 90 -4.25 1.57 -6.50
CA GLY A 90 -4.60 2.94 -6.10
C GLY A 90 -3.88 4.00 -6.94
N ILE A 91 -2.58 3.81 -7.17
CA ILE A 91 -1.77 4.67 -8.05
C ILE A 91 -2.32 4.65 -9.48
N ALA A 92 -2.57 3.48 -10.04
CA ALA A 92 -3.12 3.34 -11.39
C ALA A 92 -4.50 4.03 -11.52
N ALA A 93 -5.36 3.89 -10.52
CA ALA A 93 -6.66 4.55 -10.49
C ALA A 93 -6.52 6.09 -10.43
N ALA A 94 -5.61 6.61 -9.61
CA ALA A 94 -5.32 8.05 -9.52
C ALA A 94 -4.74 8.59 -10.83
N LEU A 95 -3.81 7.88 -11.46
CA LEU A 95 -3.24 8.27 -12.76
C LEU A 95 -4.28 8.24 -13.88
N LYS A 96 -5.13 7.21 -13.94
CA LYS A 96 -6.25 7.13 -14.89
C LYS A 96 -7.20 8.31 -14.69
N SER A 97 -7.51 8.64 -13.43
CA SER A 97 -8.34 9.77 -13.06
C SER A 97 -7.78 11.12 -13.54
N LEU A 98 -6.46 11.29 -13.49
CA LEU A 98 -5.77 12.54 -13.86
C LEU A 98 -5.52 12.70 -15.36
N THR A 99 -5.22 11.60 -16.06
CA THR A 99 -4.77 11.64 -17.46
C THR A 99 -5.90 11.38 -18.46
N GLY A 100 -7.04 10.85 -18.01
CA GLY A 100 -8.12 10.38 -18.89
C GLY A 100 -7.72 9.19 -19.77
N VAL A 101 -6.50 8.64 -19.62
CA VAL A 101 -6.01 7.49 -20.37
C VAL A 101 -6.77 6.26 -19.90
N SER A 102 -7.62 5.73 -20.77
CA SER A 102 -8.32 4.47 -20.54
C SER A 102 -7.31 3.32 -20.51
N ILE A 103 -7.22 2.61 -19.38
CA ILE A 103 -6.61 1.27 -19.35
C ILE A 103 -7.32 0.44 -20.42
N PRO A 104 -6.60 -0.08 -21.44
CA PRO A 104 -7.26 -0.73 -22.56
C PRO A 104 -8.08 -1.93 -22.08
N ASN A 105 -9.31 -2.05 -22.61
CA ASN A 105 -10.35 -2.99 -22.14
C ASN A 105 -9.89 -4.47 -22.08
N ILE A 106 -8.81 -4.82 -22.80
CA ILE A 106 -8.12 -6.12 -22.72
C ILE A 106 -7.73 -6.54 -21.31
N PHE A 107 -7.57 -5.61 -20.36
CA PHE A 107 -7.22 -5.92 -18.96
C PHE A 107 -8.43 -5.91 -18.00
N THR A 108 -9.61 -5.47 -18.45
CA THR A 108 -10.79 -5.30 -17.57
C THR A 108 -12.00 -6.13 -17.98
N GLU A 109 -12.06 -6.66 -19.19
CA GLU A 109 -13.13 -7.58 -19.58
C GLU A 109 -12.89 -8.98 -19.02
N LYS A 110 -13.85 -9.47 -18.21
CA LYS A 110 -14.03 -10.92 -18.03
C LYS A 110 -14.29 -11.49 -19.42
N ARG A 111 -13.41 -12.36 -19.93
CA ARG A 111 -13.69 -13.14 -21.14
C ARG A 111 -15.06 -13.80 -20.95
N LYS A 112 -16.02 -13.48 -21.83
CA LYS A 112 -17.30 -14.18 -21.91
C LYS A 112 -17.08 -15.60 -22.43
#